data_AF-A0A2V9LHR5-F1
#
_entry.id   AF-A0A2V9LHR5-F1
#
_cell.length_a   1.000
_cell.length_b   1.000
_cell.length_c   1.000
_cell.angle_alpha   90.00
_cell.angle_beta   90.00
_cell.angle_gamma   90.00
#
_symmetry.space_group_name_H-M   'P 1'
#
loop_
_entity.id
_entity.type
_entity.pdbx_description
1 polymer ?
#
loop_
_entity_poly.entity_id
_entity_poly.type
_entity_poly.pdbx_seq_one_letter_code
_entity_poly.pdbx_strand_id
1 'polypeptide(L)'
;MRGQLDPEYIHKLAKFLDGKMRSIAGRSHTVDSLRVAVLAALNIADEYHQMKARLDSYEKQVDERLHRCQEAVDHILKQAV
;
A
#
# COMPACT_ATOMS: atom_id res chain seq x y z
N MET A 1 -1.84 -1.61 -26.31
CA MET A 1 -1.22 -1.87 -24.99
C MET A 1 -1.51 -3.30 -24.53
N ARG A 2 -1.19 -4.31 -25.34
CA ARG A 2 -1.31 -5.74 -24.98
C ARG A 2 0.02 -6.38 -25.36
N GLY A 3 0.77 -6.92 -24.40
CA GLY A 3 1.90 -7.79 -24.74
C GLY A 3 3.19 -7.70 -23.91
N GLN A 4 3.20 -7.21 -22.66
CA GLN A 4 4.44 -7.26 -21.86
C GLN A 4 4.22 -7.47 -20.36
N LEU A 5 3.05 -7.94 -19.96
CA LEU A 5 2.85 -8.45 -18.61
C LEU A 5 2.99 -9.97 -18.68
N ASP A 6 3.91 -10.50 -17.88
CA ASP A 6 4.15 -11.92 -17.71
C ASP A 6 2.80 -12.64 -17.46
N PRO A 7 2.45 -13.67 -18.25
CA PRO A 7 1.24 -14.47 -18.04
C PRO A 7 1.09 -14.97 -16.60
N GLU A 8 2.19 -15.31 -15.92
CA GLU A 8 2.16 -15.70 -14.51
C GLU A 8 1.75 -14.53 -13.60
N TYR A 9 2.23 -13.32 -13.91
CA TYR A 9 1.89 -12.11 -13.16
C TYR A 9 0.40 -11.77 -13.32
N ILE A 10 -0.14 -11.85 -14.53
CA ILE A 10 -1.58 -11.67 -14.77
C ILE A 10 -2.38 -12.73 -14.00
N HIS A 11 -1.94 -13.99 -14.03
CA HIS A 11 -2.61 -15.07 -13.31
C HIS A 11 -2.61 -14.85 -11.80
N LYS A 12 -1.50 -14.37 -11.22
CA LYS A 12 -1.40 -14.00 -9.79
C LYS A 12 -2.37 -12.88 -9.43
N LEU A 13 -2.44 -11.84 -10.27
CA LEU A 13 -3.39 -10.72 -10.07
C LEU A 13 -4.85 -11.19 -10.14
N ALA A 14 -5.18 -12.03 -11.13
CA ALA A 14 -6.53 -12.59 -11.26
C ALA A 14 -6.91 -13.43 -10.03
N LYS A 15 -6.02 -14.31 -9.57
CA LYS A 15 -6.23 -15.14 -8.37
C LYS A 15 -6.44 -14.29 -7.11
N PHE A 16 -5.70 -13.19 -6.99
CA PHE A 16 -5.86 -12.24 -5.89
C PHE A 16 -7.22 -11.53 -5.95
N LEU A 17 -7.59 -10.98 -7.11
CA LEU A 17 -8.87 -10.33 -7.32
C LEU A 17 -10.05 -11.27 -7.05
N ASP A 18 -10.00 -12.49 -7.59
CA ASP A 18 -11.02 -13.53 -7.38
C ASP A 18 -11.21 -13.88 -5.90
N GLY A 19 -10.12 -13.95 -5.14
CA GLY A 19 -10.18 -14.17 -3.69
C GLY A 19 -10.94 -13.05 -2.98
N LYS A 20 -10.68 -11.80 -3.36
CA LYS A 20 -11.34 -10.62 -2.81
C LYS A 20 -12.82 -10.55 -3.19
N MET A 21 -13.13 -10.85 -4.44
CA MET A 21 -14.50 -10.95 -4.93
C MET A 21 -15.30 -12.01 -4.16
N ARG A 22 -14.74 -13.20 -3.92
CA ARG A 22 -15.40 -14.24 -3.09
C ARG A 22 -15.64 -13.78 -1.65
N SER A 23 -14.67 -13.09 -1.05
CA SER A 23 -14.82 -12.54 0.31
C SER A 23 -15.95 -11.52 0.39
N ILE A 24 -16.05 -10.62 -0.59
CA ILE A 24 -17.09 -9.58 -0.64
C ILE A 24 -18.47 -10.20 -0.92
N ALA A 25 -18.55 -11.13 -1.86
CA ALA A 25 -19.78 -11.84 -2.19
C ALA A 25 -20.34 -12.60 -0.97
N GLY A 26 -19.47 -13.27 -0.20
CA GLY A 26 -19.85 -13.99 1.01
C GLY A 26 -20.37 -13.09 2.14
N ARG A 27 -19.97 -11.81 2.18
CA ARG A 27 -20.39 -10.86 3.23
C ARG A 27 -21.64 -10.07 2.88
N SER A 28 -21.95 -9.90 1.60
CA SER A 28 -22.90 -8.89 1.15
C SER A 28 -24.24 -9.44 0.64
N HIS A 29 -24.44 -10.77 0.56
CA HIS A 29 -25.60 -11.39 -0.11
C HIS A 29 -25.89 -10.81 -1.52
N THR A 30 -24.94 -10.08 -2.11
CA THR A 30 -25.08 -9.40 -3.39
C THR A 30 -24.77 -10.38 -4.51
N VAL A 31 -25.76 -10.62 -5.36
CA VAL A 31 -25.69 -11.59 -6.46
C VAL A 31 -25.13 -10.97 -7.75
N ASP A 32 -24.94 -9.64 -7.76
CA ASP A 32 -24.44 -8.92 -8.94
C ASP A 32 -22.90 -8.97 -8.99
N SER A 33 -22.40 -9.84 -9.87
CA SER A 33 -20.97 -10.06 -10.09
C SER A 33 -20.22 -8.80 -10.51
N LEU A 34 -20.89 -7.86 -11.22
CA LEU A 34 -20.26 -6.61 -11.63
C LEU A 34 -20.05 -5.70 -10.42
N ARG A 35 -21.05 -5.58 -9.53
CA ARG A 35 -20.91 -4.79 -8.29
C ARG A 35 -19.83 -5.37 -7.39
N VAL A 36 -19.74 -6.69 -7.28
CA VAL A 36 -18.68 -7.37 -6.52
C VAL A 36 -17.30 -7.06 -7.12
N ALA A 37 -17.16 -7.10 -8.45
CA ALA A 37 -15.89 -6.76 -9.11
C ALA A 37 -15.47 -5.31 -8.87
N VAL A 38 -16.42 -4.36 -8.97
CA VAL A 38 -16.16 -2.93 -8.70
C VAL A 38 -15.77 -2.71 -7.24
N LEU A 39 -16.47 -3.32 -6.28
CA LEU A 39 -16.13 -3.22 -4.85
C LEU A 39 -14.76 -3.85 -4.54
N ALA A 40 -14.44 -4.98 -5.15
CA ALA A 40 -13.13 -5.60 -5.03
C ALA A 40 -12.03 -4.67 -5.54
N ALA A 41 -12.19 -4.09 -6.72
CA ALA A 41 -11.24 -3.14 -7.30
C ALA A 41 -11.07 -1.89 -6.43
N LEU A 42 -12.16 -1.29 -5.94
CA LEU A 42 -12.12 -0.13 -5.05
C LEU A 42 -11.38 -0.44 -3.76
N ASN A 43 -11.65 -1.59 -3.15
CA ASN A 43 -10.99 -1.97 -1.91
C ASN A 43 -9.49 -2.27 -2.12
N ILE A 44 -9.07 -2.77 -3.30
CA ILE A 44 -7.64 -2.91 -3.63
C ILE A 44 -6.98 -1.54 -3.79
N ALA A 45 -7.65 -0.61 -4.48
CA ALA A 45 -7.13 0.74 -4.67
C ALA A 45 -6.97 1.46 -3.32
N ASP A 46 -7.97 1.34 -2.43
CA ASP A 46 -7.92 1.89 -1.09
C ASP A 46 -6.75 1.32 -0.26
N GLU A 47 -6.58 -0.02 -0.24
CA GLU A 47 -5.42 -0.66 0.40
C GLU A 47 -4.08 -0.15 -0.13
N TYR A 48 -3.96 0.03 -1.45
CA TYR A 48 -2.76 0.59 -2.07
C TYR A 48 -2.49 2.03 -1.59
N HIS A 49 -3.52 2.88 -1.59
CA HIS A 49 -3.38 4.26 -1.13
C HIS A 49 -3.06 4.35 0.36
N GLN A 50 -3.65 3.49 1.19
CA GLN A 50 -3.31 3.42 2.61
C GLN A 50 -1.86 2.97 2.83
N MET A 51 -1.39 1.97 2.08
CA MET A 51 0.01 1.53 2.15
C MET A 51 0.96 2.65 1.74
N LYS A 52 0.64 3.36 0.66
CA LYS A 52 1.43 4.51 0.20
C LYS A 52 1.47 5.62 1.25
N ALA A 53 0.33 6.01 1.82
CA ALA A 53 0.27 7.02 2.87
C ALA A 53 1.06 6.63 4.13
N ARG A 54 1.07 5.34 4.50
CA ARG A 54 1.92 4.83 5.59
C ARG A 54 3.39 4.96 5.26
N LEU A 55 3.80 4.60 4.04
CA LEU A 55 5.19 4.73 3.58
C LEU A 55 5.65 6.19 3.65
N ASP A 56 4.86 7.11 3.12
CA ASP A 56 5.14 8.56 3.18
C ASP A 56 5.27 9.06 4.63
N SER A 57 4.44 8.53 5.54
CA SER A 57 4.54 8.85 6.97
C SER A 57 5.80 8.28 7.62
N TYR A 58 6.20 7.07 7.26
CA TYR A 58 7.44 6.46 7.74
C TYR A 58 8.67 7.23 7.26
N GLU A 59 8.70 7.65 6.00
CA GLU A 59 9.78 8.47 5.44
C GLU A 59 9.96 9.77 6.22
N LYS A 60 8.86 10.48 6.51
CA LYS A 60 8.89 11.69 7.34
C LYS A 60 9.41 11.42 8.75
N GLN A 61 8.97 10.34 9.39
CA GLN A 61 9.45 9.98 10.73
C GLN A 61 10.94 9.65 10.76
N VAL A 62 11.45 9.00 9.71
CA VAL A 62 12.88 8.71 9.57
C VAL A 62 13.66 10.00 9.39
N ASP A 63 13.19 10.91 8.55
CA ASP A 63 13.81 12.21 8.31
C ASP A 63 13.87 13.06 9.59
N GLU A 64 12.76 13.16 10.32
CA GLU A 64 12.70 13.85 11.61
C GLU A 64 13.65 13.26 12.66
N ARG A 65 13.81 11.92 12.69
CA ARG A 65 14.74 11.26 13.60
C ARG A 65 16.18 11.51 13.20
N LEU A 66 16.47 11.48 11.90
CA LEU A 66 17.80 11.78 11.37
C LEU A 66 18.20 13.21 11.72
N HIS A 67 17.29 14.18 11.51
CA HIS A 67 17.53 15.57 11.84
C HIS A 67 17.76 15.76 13.35
N ARG A 68 16.99 15.10 14.21
CA ARG A 68 17.22 15.12 15.67
C ARG A 68 18.58 14.54 16.06
N CYS A 69 19.00 13.45 15.42
CA CYS A 69 20.32 12.88 15.65
C CYS A 69 21.44 13.84 15.20
N GLN A 70 21.29 14.50 14.05
CA GLN A 70 22.24 15.50 13.57
C GLN A 70 22.38 16.65 14.56
N GLU A 71 21.27 17.22 15.03
CA GLU A 71 21.28 18.30 16.02
C GLU A 71 21.95 17.88 17.34
N ALA A 72 21.67 16.66 17.82
CA ALA A 72 22.28 16.14 19.04
C ALA A 72 23.80 15.97 18.89
N VAL A 73 24.27 15.45 17.74
CA VAL A 73 25.70 15.31 17.45
C VAL A 73 26.38 16.68 17.35
N ASP A 74 25.78 17.62 16.61
CA ASP A 74 26.30 18.99 16.47
C ASP A 74 26.40 19.71 17.83
N HIS A 75 25.40 19.50 18.71
CA HIS A 75 25.41 20.07 20.04
C HIS A 75 26.57 19.51 20.89
N ILE A 76 26.82 18.20 20.84
CA ILE A 76 27.93 17.57 21.57
C ILE A 76 29.28 18.08 21.05
N LEU A 77 29.44 18.18 19.73
CA LEU A 77 30.67 18.69 19.12
C LEU A 77 30.95 20.15 19.53
N LYS A 78 29.92 21.00 19.60
CA LYS A 78 30.05 22.40 20.05
C LYS A 78 30.37 22.55 21.53
N GLN A 79 30.04 21.57 22.37
CA GLN A 79 30.38 21.59 23.80
C GLN A 79 31.80 21.08 24.08
N ALA A 80 32.39 20.32 23.16
CA ALA A 80 33.70 19.69 23.32
C ALA A 80 34.87 20.53 22.77
N VAL A 81 34.58 21.60 22.04
CA VAL A 81 35.54 22.58 21.49
C VAL A 81 35.38 23.90 22.24
#